data_AF-A0A8J2HVJ8-F1
#
_entry.id   AF-A0A8J2HVJ8-F1
#
_cell.length_a   1.000
_cell.length_b   1.000
_cell.length_c   1.000
_cell.angle_alpha   90.00
_cell.angle_beta   90.00
_cell.angle_gamma   90.00
#
_symmetry.space_group_name_H-M   'P 1'
#
loop_
_entity.id
_entity.type
_entity.pdbx_description
1 polymer ?
#
loop_
_entity_poly.entity_id
_entity_poly.type
_entity_poly.pdbx_seq_one_letter_code
_entity_poly.pdbx_strand_id
1 'polypeptide(L)'
;MASSISSAPFGKTAVVLTDVYNEFLHPKGKLNGFVSESMATTNTLVHLHDVVKTARKLGIPIYYSLHQAWKQGKYEGWRHMNPTTTGLNESKAIEEGSWGAEIYPGLEPDILGNKDVVVKRHDNRSDATAGFSNAHKDAATGLIWPIIADEVKTVGQWAKDLGESAEKDNYVKSEL
;
A
#
# COMPACT_ATOMS: atom_id res chain seq x y z
N MET A 1 10.82 24.57 -26.47
CA MET A 1 11.50 23.28 -26.24
C MET A 1 11.24 22.92 -24.79
N ALA A 2 10.31 22.00 -24.51
CA ALA A 2 10.07 21.54 -23.14
C ALA A 2 11.27 20.68 -22.71
N SER A 3 12.00 21.14 -21.70
CA SER A 3 13.11 20.41 -21.12
C SER A 3 12.60 19.08 -20.57
N SER A 4 13.12 17.97 -21.09
CA SER A 4 12.83 16.64 -20.57
C SER A 4 13.37 16.57 -19.14
N ILE A 5 12.47 16.58 -18.17
CA ILE A 5 12.80 16.25 -16.78
C ILE A 5 13.33 14.82 -16.80
N SER A 6 14.67 14.67 -16.74
CA SER A 6 15.27 13.35 -16.56
C SER A 6 14.75 12.81 -15.23
N SER A 7 14.17 11.62 -15.26
CA SER A 7 13.66 10.96 -14.06
C SER A 7 14.76 10.90 -13.01
N ALA A 8 14.55 11.62 -11.91
CA ALA A 8 15.29 11.43 -10.67
C ALA A 8 15.26 9.93 -10.26
N PRO A 9 16.10 9.45 -9.33
CA PRO A 9 16.29 8.02 -9.08
C PRO A 9 15.02 7.31 -8.59
N PHE A 10 13.97 8.07 -8.31
CA PHE A 10 12.57 7.66 -8.10
C PHE A 10 11.92 6.91 -9.27
N GLY A 11 12.51 6.90 -10.48
CA GLY A 11 11.95 6.19 -11.64
C GLY A 11 11.81 4.66 -11.48
N LYS A 12 12.34 4.08 -10.39
CA LYS A 12 12.25 2.64 -10.06
C LYS A 12 11.61 2.37 -8.70
N THR A 13 11.08 3.40 -8.03
CA THR A 13 10.56 3.27 -6.67
C THR A 13 9.06 3.53 -6.67
N ALA A 14 8.33 2.70 -5.94
CA ALA A 14 6.90 2.84 -5.71
C ALA A 14 6.58 2.51 -4.25
N VAL A 15 5.57 3.15 -3.70
CA VAL A 15 4.98 2.76 -2.41
C VAL A 15 3.74 1.92 -2.69
N VAL A 16 3.60 0.79 -2.00
CA VAL A 16 2.38 -0.01 -2.02
C VAL A 16 1.74 0.04 -0.63
N LEU A 17 0.53 0.59 -0.54
CA LEU A 17 -0.27 0.61 0.68
C LEU A 17 -1.29 -0.53 0.65
N THR A 18 -1.16 -1.44 1.60
CA THR A 18 -2.02 -2.62 1.69
C THR A 18 -3.02 -2.46 2.82
N ASP A 19 -4.30 -2.65 2.53
CA ASP A 19 -5.40 -2.78 3.50
C ASP A 19 -5.46 -1.70 4.59
N VAL A 20 -5.19 -0.44 4.20
CA VAL A 20 -5.24 0.74 5.08
C VAL A 20 -6.67 1.19 5.42
N TYR A 21 -7.56 0.24 5.71
CA TYR A 21 -8.96 0.48 6.07
C TYR A 21 -9.14 0.81 7.56
N ASN A 22 -10.21 1.54 7.89
CA ASN A 22 -10.65 1.75 9.28
C ASN A 22 -10.84 0.43 10.03
N GLU A 23 -11.27 -0.63 9.34
CA GLU A 23 -11.48 -1.98 9.89
C GLU A 23 -10.27 -2.51 10.66
N PHE A 24 -9.06 -2.20 10.18
CA PHE A 24 -7.80 -2.58 10.81
C PHE A 24 -7.20 -1.46 11.64
N LEU A 25 -7.19 -0.24 11.11
CA LEU A 25 -6.35 0.84 11.63
C LEU A 25 -7.01 1.64 12.75
N HIS A 26 -8.34 1.69 12.81
CA HIS A 26 -9.05 2.45 13.82
C HIS A 26 -9.40 1.58 15.03
N PRO A 27 -9.31 2.07 16.29
CA PRO A 27 -9.68 1.33 17.51
C PRO A 27 -11.12 0.76 17.58
N LYS A 28 -11.98 1.14 16.64
CA LYS A 28 -13.39 0.69 16.56
C LYS A 28 -13.62 -0.27 15.38
N GLY A 29 -12.60 -0.54 14.58
CA GLY A 29 -12.68 -1.52 13.50
C GLY A 29 -12.76 -2.94 14.07
N LYS A 30 -13.52 -3.82 13.40
CA LYS A 30 -13.76 -5.20 13.85
C LYS A 30 -12.46 -6.01 13.89
N LEU A 31 -11.46 -5.67 13.05
CA LEU A 31 -10.20 -6.38 12.95
C LEU A 31 -9.05 -5.70 13.70
N ASN A 32 -9.25 -4.49 14.23
CA ASN A 32 -8.22 -3.75 14.95
C ASN A 32 -7.68 -4.52 16.16
N GLY A 33 -8.53 -5.28 16.86
CA GLY A 33 -8.12 -6.08 18.02
C GLY A 33 -6.99 -7.09 17.73
N PHE A 34 -6.83 -7.52 16.47
CA PHE A 34 -5.75 -8.44 16.07
C PHE A 34 -4.41 -7.74 15.81
N VAL A 35 -4.41 -6.41 15.59
CA VAL A 35 -3.24 -5.65 15.13
C VAL A 35 -2.86 -4.48 16.04
N SER A 36 -3.73 -4.09 16.97
CA SER A 36 -3.60 -2.86 17.77
C SER A 36 -2.33 -2.80 18.61
N GLU A 37 -1.96 -3.88 19.29
CA GLU A 37 -0.73 -3.95 20.11
C GLU A 37 0.52 -3.81 19.24
N SER A 38 0.57 -4.52 18.12
CA SER A 38 1.68 -4.44 17.16
C SER A 38 1.79 -3.03 16.57
N MET A 39 0.66 -2.44 16.17
CA MET A 39 0.60 -1.08 15.64
C MET A 39 1.07 -0.03 16.66
N ALA A 40 0.67 -0.17 17.93
CA ALA A 40 1.08 0.72 19.00
C ALA A 40 2.59 0.61 19.27
N THR A 41 3.10 -0.61 19.37
CA THR A 41 4.53 -0.90 19.62
C THR A 41 5.44 -0.36 18.53
N THR A 42 4.97 -0.39 17.28
CA THR A 42 5.74 0.02 16.08
C THR A 42 5.44 1.44 15.63
N ASN A 43 4.54 2.15 16.31
CA ASN A 43 4.05 3.47 15.91
C ASN A 43 3.54 3.51 14.45
N THR A 44 2.86 2.43 14.02
CA THR A 44 2.50 2.16 12.62
C THR A 44 1.75 3.32 11.96
N LEU A 45 0.77 3.92 12.65
CA LEU A 45 -0.05 5.00 12.06
C LEU A 45 0.76 6.24 11.71
N VAL A 46 1.69 6.64 12.58
CA VAL A 46 2.58 7.77 12.32
C VAL A 46 3.46 7.49 11.11
N HIS A 47 4.07 6.30 11.07
CA HIS A 47 4.93 5.89 9.97
C HIS A 47 4.19 5.79 8.63
N LEU A 48 2.94 5.32 8.60
CA LEU A 48 2.11 5.30 7.40
C LEU A 48 1.89 6.72 6.85
N HIS A 49 1.55 7.68 7.70
CA HIS A 49 1.40 9.07 7.29
C HIS A 49 2.71 9.68 6.80
N ASP A 50 3.83 9.42 7.47
CA ASP A 50 5.14 9.93 7.07
C ASP A 50 5.58 9.40 5.71
N VAL A 51 5.37 8.10 5.44
CA VAL A 51 5.65 7.48 4.14
C VAL A 51 4.80 8.12 3.04
N VAL A 52 3.48 8.25 3.26
CA VAL A 52 2.57 8.88 2.27
C VAL A 52 2.98 10.31 1.98
N LYS A 53 3.20 11.11 3.03
CA LYS A 53 3.61 12.51 2.91
C LYS A 53 4.93 12.64 2.15
N THR A 54 5.90 11.78 2.46
CA THR A 54 7.23 11.80 1.84
C THR A 54 7.17 11.35 0.38
N ALA A 55 6.44 10.27 0.09
CA ALA A 55 6.24 9.78 -1.27
C ALA A 55 5.61 10.86 -2.16
N ARG A 56 4.56 11.51 -1.68
CA ARG A 56 3.90 12.63 -2.38
C ARG A 56 4.83 13.81 -2.60
N LYS A 57 5.58 14.21 -1.56
CA LYS A 57 6.56 15.31 -1.66
C LYS A 57 7.62 15.04 -2.73
N LEU A 58 8.01 13.77 -2.91
CA LEU A 58 9.05 13.35 -3.85
C LEU A 58 8.50 12.90 -5.21
N GLY A 59 7.17 12.96 -5.42
CA GLY A 59 6.52 12.49 -6.64
C GLY A 59 6.65 10.98 -6.87
N ILE A 60 6.84 10.20 -5.80
CA ILE A 60 6.85 8.73 -5.85
C ILE A 60 5.40 8.26 -5.97
N PRO A 61 5.09 7.38 -6.94
CA PRO A 61 3.74 6.86 -7.10
C PRO A 61 3.36 5.96 -5.91
N ILE A 62 2.12 6.13 -5.43
CA ILE A 62 1.52 5.30 -4.40
C ILE A 62 0.45 4.41 -5.04
N TYR A 63 0.57 3.11 -4.82
CA TYR A 63 -0.34 2.09 -5.29
C TYR A 63 -1.11 1.48 -4.13
N TYR A 64 -2.43 1.39 -4.26
CA TYR A 64 -3.29 0.84 -3.21
C TYR A 64 -3.66 -0.61 -3.54
N SER A 65 -3.31 -1.53 -2.64
CA SER A 65 -3.66 -2.95 -2.67
C SER A 65 -4.68 -3.24 -1.57
N LEU A 66 -5.95 -3.03 -1.87
CA LEU A 66 -7.02 -3.08 -0.87
C LEU A 66 -7.80 -4.39 -0.94
N HIS A 67 -8.20 -4.94 0.20
CA HIS A 67 -9.00 -6.15 0.25
C HIS A 67 -10.40 -5.90 -0.34
N GLN A 68 -10.98 -6.93 -0.93
CA GLN A 68 -12.35 -6.91 -1.43
C GLN A 68 -13.33 -6.82 -0.26
N ALA A 69 -14.18 -5.79 -0.32
CA ALA A 69 -15.22 -5.59 0.66
C ALA A 69 -16.16 -6.82 0.72
N TRP A 70 -16.55 -7.20 1.93
CA TRP A 70 -17.56 -8.22 2.13
C TRP A 70 -18.92 -7.71 1.67
N LYS A 71 -19.67 -8.56 0.97
CA LYS A 71 -21.08 -8.35 0.67
C LYS A 71 -21.83 -9.66 0.77
N GLN A 72 -23.15 -9.59 0.94
CA GLN A 72 -23.99 -10.78 0.92
C GLN A 72 -23.73 -11.61 -0.35
N GLY A 73 -23.57 -12.92 -0.17
CA GLY A 73 -23.24 -13.83 -1.26
C GLY A 73 -21.75 -13.97 -1.59
N LYS A 74 -20.83 -13.18 -1.00
CA LYS A 74 -19.38 -13.21 -1.33
C LYS A 74 -18.80 -14.64 -1.33
N TYR A 75 -19.21 -15.47 -0.38
CA TYR A 75 -18.66 -16.82 -0.21
C TYR A 75 -19.67 -17.96 -0.48
N GLU A 76 -20.87 -17.68 -1.01
CA GLU A 76 -21.93 -18.71 -1.20
C GLU A 76 -21.50 -19.86 -2.11
N GLY A 77 -20.64 -19.59 -3.11
CA GLY A 77 -20.12 -20.62 -4.02
C GLY A 77 -18.90 -21.37 -3.50
N TRP A 78 -18.33 -20.99 -2.35
CA TRP A 78 -17.08 -21.55 -1.87
C TRP A 78 -17.31 -22.92 -1.23
N ARG A 79 -16.65 -23.96 -1.76
CA ARG A 79 -16.80 -25.34 -1.27
C ARG A 79 -15.87 -25.66 -0.09
N HIS A 80 -14.76 -24.94 0.02
CA HIS A 80 -13.69 -25.21 0.99
C HIS A 80 -13.14 -23.90 1.57
N MET A 81 -13.87 -23.30 2.51
CA MET A 81 -13.36 -22.14 3.25
C MET A 81 -12.34 -22.59 4.30
N ASN A 82 -11.21 -21.89 4.38
CA ASN A 82 -10.29 -22.04 5.51
C ASN A 82 -10.81 -21.23 6.72
N PRO A 83 -10.30 -21.48 7.96
CA PRO A 83 -10.80 -20.81 9.16
C PRO A 83 -10.75 -19.27 9.08
N THR A 84 -9.73 -18.71 8.44
CA THR A 84 -9.60 -17.25 8.26
C THR A 84 -10.72 -16.72 7.38
N THR A 85 -10.97 -17.34 6.23
CA THR A 85 -12.06 -16.93 5.32
C THR A 85 -13.43 -17.10 5.97
N THR A 86 -13.65 -18.17 6.73
CA THR A 86 -14.87 -18.37 7.52
C THR A 86 -15.06 -17.24 8.54
N GLY A 87 -14.02 -16.91 9.31
CA GLY A 87 -14.10 -15.81 10.29
C GLY A 87 -14.34 -14.44 9.64
N LEU A 88 -13.75 -14.17 8.48
CA LEU A 88 -14.01 -12.94 7.71
C LEU A 88 -15.47 -12.88 7.21
N ASN A 89 -16.05 -14.01 6.82
CA ASN A 89 -17.45 -14.09 6.42
C ASN A 89 -18.40 -13.84 7.60
N GLU A 90 -18.17 -14.52 8.72
CA GLU A 90 -19.02 -14.43 9.93
C GLU A 90 -19.00 -13.03 10.54
N SER A 91 -17.82 -12.39 10.57
CA SER A 91 -17.66 -11.03 11.08
C SER A 91 -18.10 -9.94 10.09
N LYS A 92 -18.37 -10.31 8.83
CA LYS A 92 -18.58 -9.36 7.73
C LYS A 92 -17.46 -8.31 7.70
N ALA A 93 -16.21 -8.77 7.73
CA ALA A 93 -15.07 -7.85 7.75
C ALA A 93 -15.02 -7.01 6.47
N ILE A 94 -14.75 -5.71 6.60
CA ILE A 94 -14.67 -4.77 5.48
C ILE A 94 -16.00 -4.78 4.71
N GLU A 95 -17.12 -4.69 5.42
CA GLU A 95 -18.46 -4.75 4.82
C GLU A 95 -18.68 -3.58 3.86
N GLU A 96 -19.13 -3.87 2.64
CA GLU A 96 -19.35 -2.88 1.59
C GLU A 96 -20.32 -1.79 2.07
N GLY A 97 -19.92 -0.52 1.93
CA GLY A 97 -20.69 0.63 2.41
C GLY A 97 -20.62 0.88 3.92
N SER A 98 -19.88 0.06 4.68
CA SER A 98 -19.61 0.32 6.09
C SER A 98 -18.46 1.30 6.28
N TRP A 99 -18.47 2.01 7.41
CA TRP A 99 -17.36 2.87 7.83
C TRP A 99 -16.03 2.08 7.99
N GLY A 100 -16.11 0.80 8.36
CA GLY A 100 -14.93 -0.07 8.44
C GLY A 100 -14.24 -0.27 7.09
N ALA A 101 -15.01 -0.27 5.98
CA ALA A 101 -14.50 -0.40 4.63
C ALA A 101 -14.03 0.92 3.99
N GLU A 102 -14.08 2.04 4.72
CA GLU A 102 -13.47 3.30 4.29
C GLU A 102 -11.95 3.27 4.55
N ILE A 103 -11.18 3.92 3.67
CA ILE A 103 -9.74 4.11 3.87
C ILE A 103 -9.53 5.00 5.10
N TYR A 104 -8.52 4.69 5.90
CA TYR A 104 -8.23 5.41 7.13
C TYR A 104 -7.93 6.89 6.83
N PRO A 105 -8.46 7.83 7.65
CA PRO A 105 -8.31 9.26 7.39
C PRO A 105 -6.86 9.71 7.20
N GLY A 106 -6.60 10.44 6.12
CA GLY A 106 -5.27 10.94 5.76
C GLY A 106 -4.41 9.95 4.95
N LEU A 107 -4.92 8.76 4.66
CA LEU A 107 -4.31 7.76 3.79
C LEU A 107 -5.12 7.56 2.50
N GLU A 108 -6.09 8.42 2.19
CA GLU A 108 -6.89 8.34 0.98
C GLU A 108 -6.03 8.63 -0.27
N PRO A 109 -6.32 7.99 -1.42
CA PRO A 109 -5.58 8.21 -2.65
C PRO A 109 -5.73 9.65 -3.16
N ASP A 110 -4.61 10.30 -3.45
CA ASP A 110 -4.55 11.57 -4.16
C ASP A 110 -4.38 11.32 -5.67
N ILE A 111 -5.51 11.07 -6.34
CA ILE A 111 -5.54 10.68 -7.75
C ILE A 111 -5.25 11.86 -8.68
N LEU A 112 -5.69 13.07 -8.32
CA LEU A 112 -5.55 14.24 -9.20
C LEU A 112 -4.25 15.01 -8.96
N GLY A 113 -3.72 15.00 -7.74
CA GLY A 113 -2.45 15.63 -7.39
C GLY A 113 -1.27 14.71 -7.64
N ASN A 114 -1.03 13.76 -6.74
CA ASN A 114 0.11 12.84 -6.81
C ASN A 114 -0.05 11.71 -7.84
N LYS A 115 -1.23 11.58 -8.47
CA LYS A 115 -1.54 10.51 -9.42
C LYS A 115 -1.45 9.13 -8.77
N ASP A 116 -1.88 9.04 -7.51
CA ASP A 116 -2.02 7.77 -6.79
C ASP A 116 -2.93 6.81 -7.58
N VAL A 117 -2.60 5.52 -7.57
CA VAL A 117 -3.29 4.50 -8.35
C VAL A 117 -3.93 3.47 -7.43
N VAL A 118 -5.24 3.28 -7.55
CA VAL A 118 -5.94 2.15 -6.92
C VAL A 118 -5.92 0.99 -7.91
N VAL A 119 -5.03 0.02 -7.68
CA VAL A 119 -4.63 -1.00 -8.66
C VAL A 119 -5.78 -1.96 -8.97
N LYS A 120 -6.28 -2.63 -7.94
CA LYS A 120 -7.43 -3.55 -7.92
C LYS A 120 -7.60 -4.07 -6.49
N ARG A 121 -8.80 -4.54 -6.14
CA ARG A 121 -9.01 -5.19 -4.84
C ARG A 121 -8.63 -6.68 -4.85
N HIS A 122 -8.01 -7.18 -3.78
CA HIS A 122 -7.57 -8.58 -3.62
C HIS A 122 -8.46 -9.38 -2.66
N ASP A 123 -8.39 -10.70 -2.72
CA ASP A 123 -8.96 -11.60 -1.70
C ASP A 123 -7.82 -12.30 -0.93
N ASN A 124 -8.15 -13.16 0.04
CA ASN A 124 -7.21 -13.75 1.01
C ASN A 124 -5.89 -14.34 0.43
N ARG A 125 -4.89 -14.55 1.30
CA ARG A 125 -3.44 -14.78 1.04
C ARG A 125 -2.98 -15.69 -0.11
N SER A 126 -3.83 -16.49 -0.76
CA SER A 126 -3.41 -17.44 -1.82
C SER A 126 -3.75 -17.04 -3.26
N ASP A 127 -4.66 -16.08 -3.49
CA ASP A 127 -5.27 -15.94 -4.83
C ASP A 127 -4.97 -14.58 -5.49
N ALA A 128 -3.71 -14.14 -5.41
CA ALA A 128 -3.20 -13.00 -6.17
C ALA A 128 -2.94 -13.36 -7.65
N THR A 129 -3.95 -13.83 -8.37
CA THR A 129 -3.97 -13.73 -9.85
C THR A 129 -5.08 -12.80 -10.29
N ALA A 130 -4.84 -11.51 -10.09
CA ALA A 130 -5.60 -10.48 -10.78
C ALA A 130 -4.78 -10.02 -11.99
N GLY A 131 -5.31 -10.17 -13.21
CA GLY A 131 -4.67 -9.63 -14.41
C GLY A 131 -4.31 -8.14 -14.22
N PHE A 132 -3.04 -7.83 -14.43
CA PHE A 132 -2.41 -6.54 -14.21
C PHE A 132 -2.22 -5.82 -15.56
N SER A 133 -2.29 -4.48 -15.59
CA SER A 133 -1.81 -3.70 -16.75
C SER A 133 -0.30 -3.92 -16.94
N ASN A 134 0.29 -3.61 -18.10
CA ASN A 134 1.75 -3.78 -18.28
C ASN A 134 2.57 -3.06 -17.19
N ALA A 135 2.13 -1.86 -16.76
CA ALA A 135 2.78 -1.15 -15.65
C ALA A 135 2.67 -1.88 -14.29
N HIS A 136 1.51 -2.49 -13.99
CA HIS A 136 1.34 -3.30 -12.79
C HIS A 136 2.05 -4.65 -12.89
N LYS A 137 2.14 -5.24 -14.09
CA LYS A 137 2.93 -6.44 -14.38
C LYS A 137 4.40 -6.13 -14.16
N ASP A 138 4.92 -5.02 -14.67
CA ASP A 138 6.33 -4.65 -14.48
C ASP A 138 6.64 -4.44 -12.99
N ALA A 139 5.76 -3.75 -12.25
CA ALA A 139 5.85 -3.63 -10.80
C ALA A 139 5.76 -4.98 -10.07
N ALA A 140 4.85 -5.87 -10.48
CA ALA A 140 4.62 -7.18 -9.87
C ALA A 140 5.67 -8.24 -10.26
N THR A 141 6.26 -8.17 -11.45
CA THR A 141 7.35 -9.07 -11.88
C THR A 141 8.64 -8.82 -11.11
N GLY A 142 8.79 -7.64 -10.51
CA GLY A 142 9.82 -7.35 -9.50
C GLY A 142 9.37 -7.58 -8.05
N LEU A 143 8.06 -7.75 -7.79
CA LEU A 143 7.49 -8.01 -6.47
C LEU A 143 7.00 -9.45 -6.35
N ILE A 144 7.89 -10.35 -5.91
CA ILE A 144 7.48 -11.65 -5.36
C ILE A 144 7.21 -11.46 -3.87
N TRP A 145 5.97 -11.66 -3.42
CA TRP A 145 5.56 -11.59 -2.01
C TRP A 145 5.59 -12.99 -1.36
N PRO A 146 5.85 -13.16 -0.04
CA PRO A 146 6.80 -12.51 0.86
C PRO A 146 7.84 -13.54 1.33
N ILE A 147 8.99 -13.64 0.68
CA ILE A 147 10.16 -14.34 1.27
C ILE A 147 11.38 -13.42 1.32
N ILE A 148 11.42 -12.33 0.56
CA ILE A 148 12.60 -11.47 0.50
C ILE A 148 12.15 -10.02 0.50
N ALA A 149 12.14 -9.38 1.68
CA ALA A 149 12.51 -7.97 1.71
C ALA A 149 14.03 -7.96 1.52
N ASP A 150 14.52 -7.39 0.41
CA ASP A 150 15.97 -7.27 0.18
C ASP A 150 16.64 -6.48 1.32
N GLU A 151 15.89 -5.57 1.93
CA GLU A 151 16.32 -4.77 3.06
C GLU A 151 15.10 -4.37 3.91
N VAL A 152 15.20 -4.56 5.23
CA VAL A 152 14.24 -4.01 6.20
C VAL A 152 14.86 -2.76 6.81
N LYS A 153 14.26 -1.60 6.54
CA LYS A 153 14.73 -0.30 7.04
C LYS A 153 13.59 0.48 7.70
N THR A 154 13.93 1.36 8.63
CA THR A 154 13.00 2.32 9.22
C THR A 154 12.59 3.39 8.21
N VAL A 155 11.45 4.06 8.45
CA VAL A 155 10.99 5.19 7.60
C VAL A 155 12.06 6.30 7.54
N GLY A 156 12.73 6.57 8.67
CA GLY A 156 13.81 7.57 8.72
C GLY A 156 15.03 7.19 7.88
N GLN A 157 15.45 5.91 7.92
CA GLN A 157 16.53 5.41 7.05
C GLN A 157 16.14 5.48 5.59
N TRP A 158 14.92 5.04 5.24
CA TRP A 158 14.40 5.14 3.88
C TRP A 158 14.39 6.58 3.37
N ALA A 159 13.88 7.53 4.16
CA ALA A 159 13.84 8.94 3.79
C ALA A 159 15.25 9.53 3.59
N LYS A 160 16.22 9.10 4.41
CA LYS A 160 17.63 9.53 4.29
C LYS A 160 18.27 9.02 2.99
N ASP A 161 18.06 7.75 2.65
CA ASP A 161 18.58 7.15 1.41
C ASP A 161 18.06 7.89 0.16
N LEU A 162 16.80 8.33 0.19
CA LEU A 162 16.21 9.15 -0.87
C LEU A 162 16.83 10.54 -0.97
N GLY A 163 17.25 11.13 0.16
CA GLY A 163 17.95 12.41 0.18
C GLY A 163 19.37 12.31 -0.38
N GLU A 164 20.15 11.32 0.07
CA GLU A 164 21.53 11.11 -0.40
C GLU A 164 21.61 10.75 -1.89
N SER A 165 20.64 9.99 -2.41
CA SER A 165 20.56 9.67 -3.84
C SER A 165 20.24 10.90 -4.68
N ALA A 166 19.34 11.78 -4.21
CA ALA A 166 19.04 13.04 -4.89
C ALA A 166 20.24 13.99 -4.93
N GLU A 167 21.04 14.06 -3.85
CA GLU A 167 22.26 14.89 -3.81
C GLU A 167 23.34 14.40 -4.77
N LYS A 168 23.58 13.08 -4.83
CA LYS A 168 24.55 12.47 -5.77
C LYS A 168 24.17 12.74 -7.23
N ASP A 169 22.89 12.61 -7.56
CA ASP A 169 22.40 12.88 -8.92
C ASP A 169 22.55 14.36 -9.31
N ASN A 170 22.37 15.28 -8.36
CA ASN A 170 22.58 16.71 -8.59
C ASN A 170 24.07 17.07 -8.73
N TYR A 171 24.96 16.43 -7.95
CA TYR A 171 26.41 16.62 -8.05
C TYR A 171 26.93 16.22 -9.44
N VAL A 172 26.57 15.02 -9.92
CA VAL A 172 26.98 14.50 -11.24
C VAL A 172 26.50 15.42 -12.39
N LYS A 173 25.33 16.05 -12.25
CA LYS A 173 24.80 17.00 -13.24
C LYS A 173 25.49 18.36 -13.23
N SER A 174 26.19 18.72 -12.14
CA SER A 174 26.91 20.01 -12.04
C SER A 174 28.32 19.97 -12.62
N GLU A 175 28.86 18.76 -12.86
CA GLU A 175 30.18 18.54 -13.45
C GLU A 175 30.14 18.22 -14.97
N LEU A 176 28.96 18.24 -15.59
CA LEU A 176 28.71 18.02 -17.03
C LEU A 176 28.18 19.30 -17.70
#